data_AF-X0SN61-F1
#
_entry.id   AF-X0SN61-F1
#
_cell.length_a   1.000
_cell.length_b   1.000
_cell.length_c   1.000
_cell.angle_alpha   90.00
_cell.angle_beta   90.00
_cell.angle_gamma   90.00
#
_symmetry.space_group_name_H-M   'P 1'
#
loop_
_entity.id
_entity.type
_entity.pdbx_description
1 polymer ?
#
loop_
_entity_poly.entity_id
_entity_poly.type
_entity_poly.pdbx_seq_one_letter_code
_entity_poly.pdbx_strand_id
1 'polypeptide(L)' 'MEVYSATGRRKTSIARVRVSQGKGEIKVNKLPLIEYFKREVLKSL' A
#
# COMPACT_ATOMS: atom_id res chain seq x y z
N MET A 1 -7.96 13.69 -13.25
CA MET A 1 -7.55 13.24 -11.90
C MET A 1 -6.31 12.41 -12.10
N GLU A 2 -5.14 12.95 -11.79
CA GLU A 2 -3.87 12.23 -12.00
C GLU A 2 -3.76 11.08 -11.00
N VAL A 3 -3.72 9.86 -11.54
CA VAL A 3 -3.47 8.65 -10.77
C VAL A 3 -2.10 8.14 -11.19
N TYR A 4 -1.14 8.26 -10.28
CA TYR A 4 0.19 7.69 -10.45
C TYR A 4 0.11 6.20 -10.21
N SER A 5 0.60 5.40 -11.15
CA SER A 5 0.64 3.95 -11.03
C SER A 5 2.08 3.49 -10.87
N ALA A 6 2.30 2.58 -9.93
CA ALA A 6 3.60 1.97 -9.69
C ALA A 6 3.42 0.46 -9.45
N THR A 7 4.45 -0.31 -9.78
CA THR A 7 4.50 -1.74 -9.48
C THR A 7 5.70 -2.04 -8.61
N GLY A 8 5.47 -2.74 -7.50
CA GLY A 8 6.52 -3.23 -6.60
C GLY A 8 6.66 -4.74 -6.74
N ARG A 9 7.89 -5.25 -6.83
CA ARG A 9 8.15 -6.70 -6.88
C ARG A 9 9.26 -7.04 -5.89
N ARG A 10 9.03 -8.02 -5.01
CA ARG A 10 10.04 -8.56 -4.08
C ARG A 10 9.86 -10.06 -3.96
N LYS A 11 10.91 -10.83 -4.29
CA LYS A 11 10.86 -12.30 -4.37
C LYS A 11 9.70 -12.75 -5.28
N THR A 12 8.73 -13.47 -4.74
CA THR A 12 7.50 -13.91 -5.43
C THR A 12 6.32 -12.96 -5.25
N SER A 13 6.46 -11.91 -4.44
CA SER A 13 5.38 -10.96 -4.13
C SER A 13 5.32 -9.80 -5.14
N ILE A 14 4.12 -9.47 -5.60
CA ILE A 14 3.83 -8.39 -6.55
C ILE A 14 2.79 -7.45 -5.96
N ALA A 15 3.10 -6.16 -5.89
CA ALA A 15 2.21 -5.10 -5.43
C ALA A 15 1.88 -4.15 -6.60
N ARG A 16 0.60 -3.84 -6.78
CA ARG A 16 0.11 -2.81 -7.73
C ARG A 16 -0.37 -1.61 -6.92
N VAL A 17 0.34 -0.50 -7.03
CA VAL A 17 0.09 0.71 -6.24
C VAL A 17 -0.53 1.77 -7.14
N ARG A 18 -1.58 2.41 -6.64
CA ARG A 18 -2.23 3.56 -7.28
C ARG A 18 -2.22 4.70 -6.28
N VAL A 19 -1.58 5.81 -6.63
CA VAL A 19 -1.47 7.00 -5.81
C VAL A 19 -2.26 8.11 -6.49
N SER A 20 -3.16 8.72 -5.75
CA SER A 20 -3.89 9.92 -6.16
C SER A 20 -3.74 10.97 -5.07
N GLN A 21 -3.74 12.26 -5.42
CA GLN A 21 -3.73 13.33 -4.44
C GLN A 21 -4.99 13.26 -3.56
N GLY A 22 -4.83 13.33 -2.23
CA GLY A 22 -5.93 13.15 -1.28
C GLY A 22 -5.47 13.07 0.18
N LYS A 23 -6.33 12.54 1.06
CA LYS A 23 -6.18 12.53 2.53
C LYS A 23 -5.04 11.66 3.09
N GLY A 24 -4.17 11.10 2.25
CA GLY A 24 -3.09 10.21 2.70
C GLY A 24 -3.55 8.85 3.24
N GLU A 25 -4.79 8.42 2.97
CA GLU A 25 -5.28 7.10 3.38
C GLU A 25 -4.59 5.98 2.59
N ILE A 26 -3.88 5.07 3.29
CA ILE A 26 -3.25 3.90 2.68
C ILE A 26 -4.08 2.65 2.98
N LYS A 27 -4.62 2.02 1.94
CA LYS A 27 -5.39 0.77 2.01
C LYS A 27 -4.73 -0.31 1.16
N VAL A 28 -4.62 -1.52 1.70
CA VAL A 28 -4.07 -2.70 1.03
C VAL A 28 -5.16 -3.77 1.03
N ASN A 29 -5.56 -4.26 -0.15
CA ASN A 29 -6.61 -5.28 -0.29
C ASN A 29 -7.91 -4.95 0.48
N LYS A 30 -8.38 -3.69 0.41
CA LYS A 30 -9.56 -3.15 1.10
C LYS A 30 -9.42 -3.03 2.63
N LEU A 31 -8.28 -3.41 3.20
CA LEU A 31 -7.98 -3.27 4.62
C LEU A 31 -7.07 -2.06 4.86
N PRO A 32 -7.18 -1.38 6.01
CA PRO A 32 -6.23 -0.35 6.40
C PRO A 32 -4.84 -0.97 6.66
N LEU A 33 -3.79 -0.18 6.43
CA LEU A 33 -2.40 -0.61 6.60
C LEU A 33 -2.14 -1.35 7.92
N ILE A 34 -2.68 -0.82 9.02
CA ILE A 34 -2.49 -1.33 10.40
C ILE A 34 -3.09 -2.73 10.58
N GLU A 35 -4.22 -3.01 9.93
CA GLU A 35 -4.91 -4.30 10.04
C GLU A 35 -4.29 -5.35 9.11
N TYR A 36 -3.84 -4.92 7.92
CA TYR A 36 -3.18 -5.80 6.97
C TYR A 36 -1.80 -6.25 7.49
N PHE A 37 -0.99 -5.32 7.99
CA PHE A 37 0.33 -5.61 8.57
C PHE A 37 0.23 -5.86 10.07
N LYS A 38 -0.08 -7.10 10.45
CA LYS A 38 -0.28 -7.49 11.85
C LYS A 38 0.98 -7.37 12.74
N ARG A 39 2.18 -7.53 12.16
CA ARG A 39 3.45 -7.38 12.89
C ARG A 39 3.86 -5.92 12.97
N GLU A 40 4.21 -5.45 14.17
CA GLU A 40 4.66 -4.07 14.42
C GLU A 40 5.88 -3.68 13.58
N VAL A 41 6.83 -4.59 13.40
CA VAL A 41 8.02 -4.37 12.55
C VAL A 41 7.64 -4.10 11.09
N LEU A 42 6.48 -4.56 10.63
CA LEU A 42 5.99 -4.34 9.27
C LEU A 42 5.11 -3.09 9.15
N LYS A 43 4.80 -2.42 10.27
CA LYS A 43 3.99 -1.19 10.31
C LYS A 43 4.83 0.09 10.19
N SER A 44 6.17 0.02 10.22
CA SER A 44 7.02 1.20 10.14
C SER A 44 6.94 1.84 8.76
N LEU A 45 6.09 2.86 8.64
CA LEU A 45 5.95 3.80 7.53
C LEU A 45 5.92 5.22 8.10
#